data_AF-A0A1P8YC64-F1
#
_entry.id   AF-A0A1P8YC64-F1
#
_cell.length_a   1.000
_cell.length_b   1.000
_cell.length_c   1.000
_cell.angle_alpha   90.00
_cell.angle_beta   90.00
_cell.angle_gamma   90.00
#
_symmetry.space_group_name_H-M   'P 1'
#
loop_
_entity.id
_entity.type
_entity.pdbx_description
1 polymer ?
#
loop_
_entity_poly.entity_id
_entity_poly.type
_entity_poly.pdbx_seq_one_letter_code
_entity_poly.pdbx_strand_id
1 'polypeptide(L)'
;MYTVLRGFEDSGRCRRGYFVNTLGAAQFSTSEVVDRLRAYGDRVGPANAPAAVTLAATDPANPFGAALAWPATAGGHRPGRKAGALVVLIDGELALYVERGGKTVLTFTTDPGALHGAAGSLAAVVDHGGVDKIVIEKVDGESVHTSPLSPVLVEAGFAATPRGLRKRALHARG
;
A
#
# COMPACT_ATOMS: atom_id res chain seq x y z
N MET A 1 -30.42 5.89 20.88
CA MET A 1 -29.50 4.95 20.20
C MET A 1 -28.63 4.15 21.19
N TYR A 2 -28.08 4.80 22.23
CA TYR A 2 -27.24 4.14 23.25
C TYR A 2 -27.93 2.98 24.02
N THR A 3 -29.23 3.11 24.32
CA THR A 3 -29.99 2.09 25.08
C THR A 3 -30.16 0.76 24.33
N VAL A 4 -30.30 0.81 23.00
CA VAL A 4 -30.50 -0.39 22.16
C VAL A 4 -29.19 -1.16 21.97
N LEU A 5 -28.09 -0.45 21.73
CA LEU A 5 -26.77 -1.07 21.58
C LEU A 5 -26.27 -1.65 22.91
N ARG A 6 -26.58 -1.01 24.04
CA ARG A 6 -26.32 -1.56 25.38
C ARG A 6 -27.12 -2.85 25.63
N GLY A 7 -28.40 -2.88 25.26
CA GLY A 7 -29.20 -4.12 25.33
C GLY A 7 -28.69 -5.24 24.40
N PHE A 8 -28.09 -4.89 23.27
CA PHE A 8 -27.44 -5.87 22.37
C PHE A 8 -26.08 -6.35 22.90
N GLU A 9 -25.35 -5.51 23.63
CA GLU A 9 -24.14 -5.90 24.37
C GLU A 9 -24.50 -6.84 25.52
N ASP A 10 -25.51 -6.50 26.33
CA ASP A 10 -25.97 -7.32 27.47
C ASP A 10 -26.48 -8.70 27.03
N SER A 11 -27.03 -8.81 25.81
CA SER A 11 -27.46 -10.07 25.18
C SER A 11 -26.38 -10.77 24.33
N GLY A 12 -25.15 -10.24 24.29
CA GLY A 12 -24.02 -10.81 23.56
C GLY A 12 -24.12 -10.70 22.03
N ARG A 13 -25.11 -10.00 21.49
CA ARG A 13 -25.33 -9.82 20.04
C ARG A 13 -24.38 -8.81 19.40
N CYS A 14 -23.83 -7.89 20.20
CA CYS A 14 -22.77 -6.98 19.77
C CYS A 14 -21.70 -6.86 20.86
N ARG A 15 -20.50 -6.44 20.48
CA ARG A 15 -19.41 -6.13 21.40
C ARG A 15 -18.98 -4.68 21.21
N ARG A 16 -18.71 -3.99 22.32
CA ARG A 16 -18.03 -2.69 22.32
C ARG A 16 -16.50 -2.90 22.27
N GLY A 17 -15.82 -2.04 21.55
CA GLY A 17 -14.36 -2.08 21.48
C GLY A 17 -13.78 -0.85 20.79
N TYR A 18 -12.46 -0.83 20.66
CA TYR A 18 -11.74 0.13 19.84
C TYR A 18 -11.23 -0.61 18.61
N PHE A 19 -11.86 -0.38 17.47
CA PHE A 19 -11.54 -1.07 16.22
C PHE A 19 -10.90 -0.12 15.20
N VAL A 20 -11.32 1.14 15.20
CA VAL A 20 -10.81 2.18 14.30
C VAL A 20 -10.23 3.31 15.15
N ASN A 21 -8.94 3.57 14.95
CA ASN A 21 -8.28 4.73 15.54
C ASN A 21 -8.91 6.02 14.96
N THR A 22 -8.99 7.11 15.73
CA THR A 22 -9.68 8.39 15.40
C THR A 22 -11.21 8.41 15.49
N LEU A 23 -11.89 7.27 15.63
CA LEU A 23 -13.33 7.24 15.96
C LEU A 23 -13.52 7.18 17.48
N GLY A 24 -14.51 7.94 18.00
CA GLY A 24 -14.83 7.97 19.43
C GLY A 24 -15.23 6.59 19.98
N ALA A 25 -15.23 6.44 21.30
CA ALA A 25 -15.37 5.16 22.02
C ALA A 25 -16.71 4.41 21.82
N ALA A 26 -17.68 5.01 21.11
CA ALA A 26 -18.97 4.39 20.82
C ALA A 26 -18.92 3.54 19.54
N GLN A 27 -18.03 2.55 19.51
CA GLN A 27 -17.92 1.61 18.39
C GLN A 27 -18.52 0.26 18.81
N PHE A 28 -19.45 -0.23 18.01
CA PHE A 28 -20.14 -1.50 18.24
C PHE A 28 -20.18 -2.29 16.95
N SER A 29 -19.95 -3.59 17.04
CA SER A 29 -20.13 -4.51 15.93
C SER A 29 -20.59 -5.88 16.44
N THR A 30 -21.12 -6.71 15.55
CA THR A 30 -21.48 -8.10 15.90
C THR A 30 -20.22 -8.90 16.23
N SER A 31 -20.34 -9.91 17.10
CA SER A 31 -19.20 -10.73 17.49
C SER A 31 -18.48 -11.37 16.31
N GLU A 32 -19.22 -11.83 15.29
CA GLU A 32 -18.64 -12.40 14.07
C GLU A 32 -17.73 -11.40 13.34
N VAL A 33 -18.14 -10.13 13.23
CA VAL A 33 -17.33 -9.10 12.56
C VAL A 33 -16.10 -8.76 13.38
N VAL A 34 -16.22 -8.71 14.72
CA VAL A 34 -15.07 -8.50 15.62
C VAL A 34 -14.08 -9.65 15.54
N ASP A 35 -14.56 -10.89 15.54
CA ASP A 35 -13.71 -12.07 15.47
C ASP A 35 -13.03 -12.16 14.08
N ARG A 36 -13.74 -11.77 13.01
CA ARG A 36 -13.16 -11.64 11.66
C ARG A 36 -12.08 -10.56 11.60
N LEU A 37 -12.29 -9.40 12.23
CA LEU A 37 -11.28 -8.33 12.33
C LEU A 37 -10.03 -8.81 13.07
N ARG A 38 -10.18 -9.55 14.17
CA ARG A 38 -9.05 -10.12 14.91
C ARG A 38 -8.27 -11.14 14.08
N ALA A 39 -8.96 -12.00 13.33
CA ALA A 39 -8.32 -12.97 12.45
C ALA A 39 -7.47 -12.32 11.35
N TYR A 40 -7.73 -11.07 10.96
CA TYR A 40 -6.82 -10.31 10.09
C TYR A 40 -5.56 -9.85 10.83
N GLY A 41 -5.69 -9.37 12.07
CA GLY A 41 -4.53 -9.02 12.90
C GLY A 41 -3.59 -10.21 13.14
N ASP A 42 -4.14 -11.41 13.35
CA ASP A 42 -3.37 -12.64 13.54
C ASP A 42 -2.61 -13.09 12.26
N ARG A 43 -3.08 -12.66 11.07
CA ARG A 43 -2.39 -12.91 9.79
C ARG A 43 -1.22 -11.96 9.56
N VAL A 44 -1.20 -10.78 10.17
CA VAL A 44 -0.11 -9.78 10.10
C VAL A 44 1.02 -10.12 11.10
N GLY A 45 1.28 -11.42 11.31
CA GLY A 45 2.32 -11.92 12.20
C GLY A 45 3.66 -12.14 11.49
N PRO A 46 4.80 -12.16 12.22
CA PRO A 46 6.15 -12.28 11.66
C PRO A 46 6.44 -13.59 10.92
N ALA A 47 5.53 -14.57 10.98
CA ALA A 47 5.65 -15.86 10.30
C ALA A 47 5.11 -15.86 8.86
N ASN A 48 4.38 -14.81 8.45
CA ASN A 48 3.84 -14.69 7.09
C ASN A 48 4.67 -13.67 6.29
N ALA A 49 4.87 -13.94 4.99
CA ALA A 49 5.41 -12.92 4.11
C ALA A 49 4.49 -11.68 4.14
N PRO A 50 5.05 -10.46 4.21
CA PRO A 50 4.24 -9.26 4.35
C PRO A 50 3.28 -9.11 3.17
N ALA A 51 2.02 -8.79 3.46
CA ALA A 51 0.99 -8.65 2.43
C ALA A 51 1.21 -7.35 1.65
N ALA A 52 1.80 -7.48 0.47
CA ALA A 52 2.06 -6.37 -0.44
C ALA A 52 0.90 -6.19 -1.43
N VAL A 53 0.39 -4.96 -1.57
CA VAL A 53 -0.65 -4.63 -2.55
C VAL A 53 -0.37 -3.29 -3.20
N THR A 54 -0.51 -3.25 -4.53
CA THR A 54 -0.41 -2.02 -5.31
C THR A 54 -1.79 -1.59 -5.76
N LEU A 55 -2.15 -0.34 -5.48
CA LEU A 55 -3.45 0.25 -5.80
C LEU A 55 -3.25 1.52 -6.62
N ALA A 56 -4.26 1.91 -7.39
CA ALA A 56 -4.33 3.28 -7.87
C ALA A 56 -4.39 4.24 -6.66
N ALA A 57 -3.70 5.38 -6.72
CA ALA A 57 -3.73 6.36 -5.63
C ALA A 57 -5.16 6.89 -5.37
N THR A 58 -6.04 6.81 -6.37
CA THR A 58 -7.45 7.19 -6.29
C THR A 58 -8.37 6.07 -5.83
N ASP A 59 -7.88 4.84 -5.70
CA ASP A 59 -8.67 3.66 -5.34
C ASP A 59 -9.37 3.88 -3.99
N PRO A 60 -10.67 3.53 -3.83
CA PRO A 60 -11.37 3.65 -2.55
C PRO A 60 -10.70 2.90 -1.40
N ALA A 61 -9.98 1.81 -1.67
CA ALA A 61 -9.26 1.02 -0.66
C ALA A 61 -7.96 1.69 -0.17
N ASN A 62 -7.45 2.72 -0.84
CA ASN A 62 -6.31 3.50 -0.36
C ASN A 62 -6.76 4.50 0.74
N PRO A 63 -6.37 4.34 2.02
CA PRO A 63 -6.81 5.25 3.08
C PRO A 63 -6.09 6.61 3.05
N PHE A 64 -4.90 6.68 2.43
CA PHE A 64 -4.05 7.87 2.42
C PHE A 64 -4.58 8.95 1.48
N GLY A 65 -4.51 10.20 1.96
CA GLY A 65 -5.11 11.36 1.29
C GLY A 65 -6.63 11.43 1.37
N ALA A 66 -7.24 10.56 2.19
CA ALA A 66 -8.67 10.54 2.48
C ALA A 66 -8.90 10.45 3.99
N ALA A 67 -8.99 9.24 4.54
CA ALA A 67 -9.17 9.00 5.97
C ALA A 67 -7.86 9.21 6.75
N LEU A 68 -6.71 8.92 6.14
CA LEU A 68 -5.38 9.16 6.71
C LEU A 68 -4.67 10.30 5.96
N ALA A 69 -3.93 11.11 6.70
CA ALA A 69 -3.01 12.07 6.10
C ALA A 69 -1.89 11.33 5.36
N TRP A 70 -1.34 11.94 4.31
CA TRP A 70 -0.11 11.44 3.72
C TRP A 70 1.05 11.57 4.71
N PRO A 71 1.92 10.55 4.86
CA PRO A 71 3.12 10.66 5.67
C PRO A 71 4.06 11.76 5.14
N ALA A 72 4.89 12.30 6.03
CA ALA A 72 5.87 13.31 5.64
C ALA A 72 6.93 12.73 4.68
N THR A 73 7.32 13.52 3.69
CA THR A 73 8.36 13.15 2.71
C THR A 73 9.60 14.02 2.93
N ALA A 74 10.80 13.46 2.77
CA ALA A 74 12.04 14.22 2.90
C ALA A 74 12.30 15.21 1.74
N GLY A 75 11.60 15.04 0.60
CA GLY A 75 11.78 15.84 -0.62
C GLY A 75 10.61 16.75 -1.00
N GLY A 76 10.76 17.45 -2.13
CA GLY A 76 9.78 18.44 -2.63
C GLY A 76 8.55 17.85 -3.32
N HIS A 77 8.63 16.61 -3.83
CA HIS A 77 7.47 15.92 -4.41
C HIS A 77 6.57 15.39 -3.30
N ARG A 78 5.27 15.72 -3.38
CA ARG A 78 4.26 15.29 -2.40
C ARG A 78 3.30 14.30 -3.02
N PRO A 79 2.93 13.22 -2.30
CA PRO A 79 1.93 12.28 -2.77
C PRO A 79 0.54 12.93 -2.83
N GLY A 80 -0.33 12.33 -3.63
CA GLY A 80 -1.72 12.80 -3.76
C GLY A 80 -2.59 11.80 -4.51
N ARG A 81 -3.91 11.88 -4.29
CA ARG A 81 -4.91 11.05 -4.99
C ARG A 81 -5.09 11.55 -6.42
N LYS A 82 -4.18 11.16 -7.32
CA LYS A 82 -4.16 11.56 -8.74
C LYS A 82 -4.35 10.34 -9.63
N ALA A 83 -5.17 10.47 -10.67
CA ALA A 83 -5.35 9.41 -11.65
C ALA A 83 -4.00 9.03 -12.31
N GLY A 84 -3.75 7.73 -12.42
CA GLY A 84 -2.51 7.17 -12.96
C GLY A 84 -1.30 7.22 -12.02
N ALA A 85 -1.44 7.71 -10.79
CA ALA A 85 -0.48 7.48 -9.72
C ALA A 85 -0.82 6.17 -9.00
N LEU A 86 0.19 5.52 -8.41
CA LEU A 86 0.04 4.27 -7.67
C LEU A 86 0.52 4.44 -6.22
N VAL A 87 -0.01 3.63 -5.33
CA VAL A 87 0.53 3.41 -3.99
C VAL A 87 0.83 1.94 -3.82
N VAL A 88 1.86 1.61 -3.04
CA VAL A 88 2.13 0.25 -2.61
C VAL A 88 2.05 0.20 -1.09
N LEU A 89 1.19 -0.66 -0.59
CA LEU A 89 0.99 -0.89 0.84
C LEU A 89 1.62 -2.21 1.24
N ILE A 90 2.22 -2.24 2.43
CA ILE A 90 2.80 -3.41 3.07
C ILE A 90 2.09 -3.56 4.41
N ASP A 91 1.28 -4.61 4.54
CA ASP A 91 0.44 -4.83 5.73
C ASP A 91 -0.43 -3.61 6.12
N GLY A 92 -0.86 -2.84 5.12
CA GLY A 92 -1.67 -1.63 5.28
C GLY A 92 -0.87 -0.34 5.47
N GLU A 93 0.43 -0.42 5.74
CA GLU A 93 1.32 0.74 5.83
C GLU A 93 1.80 1.18 4.44
N LEU A 94 1.88 2.50 4.22
CA LEU A 94 2.36 3.04 2.94
C LEU A 94 3.86 2.77 2.80
N ALA A 95 4.26 2.03 1.78
CA ALA A 95 5.68 1.75 1.48
C ALA A 95 6.19 2.60 0.32
N LEU A 96 5.42 2.69 -0.77
CA LEU A 96 5.79 3.46 -1.97
C LEU A 96 4.63 4.31 -2.47
N TYR A 97 4.94 5.48 -3.01
CA TYR A 97 4.06 6.23 -3.90
C TYR A 97 4.75 6.43 -5.25
N VAL A 98 4.08 6.05 -6.33
CA VAL A 98 4.57 6.21 -7.70
C VAL A 98 3.80 7.36 -8.33
N GLU A 99 4.49 8.41 -8.75
CA GLU A 99 3.88 9.54 -9.43
C GLU A 99 3.21 9.11 -10.75
N ARG A 100 2.23 9.91 -11.18
CA ARG A 100 1.60 9.75 -12.49
C ARG A 100 2.67 9.63 -13.57
N GLY A 101 2.63 8.53 -14.33
CA GLY A 101 3.58 8.26 -15.42
C GLY A 101 4.82 7.46 -14.99
N GLY A 102 4.97 7.11 -13.71
CA GLY A 102 5.95 6.12 -13.23
C GLY A 102 7.34 6.65 -12.91
N LYS A 103 7.67 7.89 -13.31
CA LYS A 103 9.05 8.42 -13.31
C LYS A 103 9.66 8.66 -11.95
N THR A 104 8.85 9.09 -11.00
CA THR A 104 9.29 9.42 -9.65
C THR A 104 8.61 8.48 -8.68
N VAL A 105 9.40 7.90 -7.78
CA VAL A 105 8.91 7.13 -6.64
C VAL A 105 9.29 7.86 -5.36
N LEU A 106 8.37 7.87 -4.40
CA LEU A 106 8.63 8.26 -3.02
C LEU A 106 8.62 7.01 -2.15
N THR A 107 9.60 6.88 -1.27
CA THR A 107 9.66 5.79 -0.29
C THR A 107 9.23 6.28 1.08
N PHE A 108 8.56 5.40 1.83
CA PHE A 108 8.05 5.66 3.17
C PHE A 108 8.52 4.61 4.18
N THR A 109 9.41 3.70 3.75
CA THR A 109 10.02 2.67 4.58
C THR A 109 11.49 2.50 4.20
N THR A 110 12.30 2.14 5.18
CA THR A 110 13.70 1.72 5.00
C THR A 110 13.89 0.23 5.28
N ASP A 111 12.81 -0.49 5.64
CA ASP A 111 12.87 -1.92 5.92
C ASP A 111 13.12 -2.72 4.61
N PRO A 112 14.20 -3.51 4.53
CA PRO A 112 14.53 -4.26 3.32
C PRO A 112 13.43 -5.26 2.89
N GLY A 113 12.74 -5.90 3.84
CA GLY A 113 11.66 -6.85 3.55
C GLY A 113 10.46 -6.16 2.90
N ALA A 114 10.04 -5.02 3.45
CA ALA A 114 8.98 -4.18 2.92
C ALA A 114 9.34 -3.64 1.52
N LEU A 115 10.59 -3.20 1.30
CA LEU A 115 11.04 -2.74 -0.02
C LEU A 115 11.01 -3.86 -1.07
N HIS A 116 11.44 -5.08 -0.70
CA HIS A 116 11.39 -6.24 -1.58
C HIS A 116 9.93 -6.62 -1.92
N GLY A 117 9.06 -6.72 -0.92
CA GLY A 117 7.63 -6.97 -1.12
C GLY A 117 6.96 -5.90 -1.98
N ALA A 118 7.31 -4.63 -1.78
CA ALA A 118 6.74 -3.52 -2.53
C ALA A 118 7.18 -3.52 -4.00
N ALA A 119 8.46 -3.80 -4.28
CA ALA A 119 8.97 -3.97 -5.64
C ALA A 119 8.27 -5.15 -6.36
N GLY A 120 8.10 -6.29 -5.68
CA GLY A 120 7.40 -7.46 -6.20
C GLY A 120 5.93 -7.16 -6.54
N SER A 121 5.20 -6.50 -5.64
CA SER A 121 3.80 -6.10 -5.89
C SER A 121 3.69 -5.12 -7.06
N LEU A 122 4.59 -4.13 -7.14
CA LEU A 122 4.60 -3.17 -8.24
C LEU A 122 4.89 -3.84 -9.59
N ALA A 123 5.80 -4.81 -9.61
CA ALA A 123 6.10 -5.61 -10.79
C ALA A 123 4.89 -6.44 -11.23
N ALA A 124 4.21 -7.09 -10.29
CA ALA A 124 3.04 -7.92 -10.58
C ALA A 124 1.92 -7.14 -11.30
N VAL A 125 1.70 -5.87 -10.94
CA VAL A 125 0.71 -5.02 -11.65
C VAL A 125 1.05 -4.87 -13.14
N VAL A 126 2.34 -4.76 -13.49
CA VAL A 126 2.78 -4.67 -14.88
C VAL A 126 2.67 -6.04 -15.57
N ASP A 127 3.06 -7.11 -14.89
CA ASP A 127 3.01 -8.47 -15.44
C ASP A 127 1.57 -8.95 -15.73
N HIS A 128 0.62 -8.53 -14.89
CA HIS A 128 -0.82 -8.82 -15.07
C HIS A 128 -1.53 -7.84 -16.02
N GLY A 129 -0.82 -6.89 -16.62
CA GLY A 129 -1.39 -5.94 -17.58
C GLY A 129 -2.26 -4.84 -16.96
N GLY A 130 -2.20 -4.64 -15.64
CA GLY A 130 -2.85 -3.50 -14.99
C GLY A 130 -2.21 -2.16 -15.36
N VAL A 131 -0.92 -2.17 -15.72
CA VAL A 131 -0.19 -1.03 -16.30
C VAL A 131 0.74 -1.53 -17.41
N ASP A 132 0.64 -0.94 -18.61
CA ASP A 132 1.45 -1.37 -19.77
C ASP A 132 2.96 -1.25 -19.55
N LYS A 133 3.42 -0.18 -18.89
CA LYS A 133 4.84 0.02 -18.57
C LYS A 133 5.02 0.94 -17.36
N ILE A 134 6.14 0.74 -16.67
CA ILE A 134 6.66 1.67 -15.67
C ILE A 134 8.12 1.98 -16.00
N VAL A 135 8.50 3.25 -15.92
CA VAL A 135 9.89 3.71 -16.02
C VAL A 135 10.15 4.60 -14.81
N ILE A 136 11.03 4.16 -13.91
CA ILE A 136 11.42 4.88 -12.70
C ILE A 136 12.77 5.53 -12.98
N GLU A 137 12.84 6.85 -12.95
CA GLU A 137 14.07 7.63 -13.13
C GLU A 137 14.61 8.11 -11.78
N LYS A 138 13.70 8.47 -10.86
CA LYS A 138 14.05 9.05 -9.56
C LYS A 138 13.36 8.36 -8.40
N VAL A 139 14.08 8.27 -7.28
CA VAL A 139 13.56 7.86 -5.97
C VAL A 139 13.93 8.94 -4.96
N ASP A 140 12.94 9.48 -4.26
CA ASP A 140 13.10 10.52 -3.23
C ASP A 140 13.88 11.77 -3.69
N GLY A 141 13.79 12.08 -4.99
CA GLY A 141 14.45 13.23 -5.61
C GLY A 141 15.82 12.93 -6.24
N GLU A 142 16.41 11.78 -5.93
CA GLU A 142 17.70 11.33 -6.47
C GLU A 142 17.53 10.28 -7.57
N SER A 143 18.62 9.95 -8.27
CA SER A 143 18.62 8.90 -9.29
C SER A 143 18.21 7.55 -8.70
N VAL A 144 17.35 6.79 -9.39
CA VAL A 144 16.98 5.44 -8.94
C VAL A 144 18.21 4.53 -8.79
N HIS A 145 19.27 4.73 -9.58
CA HIS A 145 20.44 3.87 -9.54
C HIS A 145 21.24 3.94 -8.23
N THR A 146 21.11 5.02 -7.47
CA THR A 146 21.76 5.18 -6.15
C THR A 146 20.84 4.76 -5.00
N SER A 147 19.58 4.44 -5.29
CA SER A 147 18.57 4.11 -4.28
C SER A 147 18.69 2.67 -3.78
N PRO A 148 18.42 2.41 -2.49
CA PRO A 148 18.22 1.06 -1.95
C PRO A 148 17.10 0.27 -2.64
N LEU A 149 16.16 0.96 -3.31
CA LEU A 149 15.07 0.35 -4.08
C LEU A 149 15.56 -0.26 -5.42
N SER A 150 16.73 0.17 -5.92
CA SER A 150 17.28 -0.28 -7.20
C SER A 150 17.48 -1.80 -7.31
N PRO A 151 18.24 -2.45 -6.39
CA PRO A 151 18.49 -3.89 -6.49
C PRO A 151 17.19 -4.71 -6.44
N VAL A 152 16.26 -4.38 -5.54
CA VAL A 152 15.01 -5.13 -5.38
C VAL A 152 14.05 -4.94 -6.57
N LEU A 153 14.06 -3.78 -7.24
CA LEU A 153 13.33 -3.59 -8.49
C LEU A 153 13.91 -4.45 -9.62
N VAL A 154 15.25 -4.54 -9.69
CA VAL A 154 15.91 -5.39 -10.69
C VAL A 154 15.59 -6.87 -10.46
N GLU A 155 15.63 -7.32 -9.21
CA GLU A 155 15.20 -8.68 -8.82
C GLU A 155 13.74 -8.95 -9.21
N ALA A 156 12.85 -7.96 -9.06
CA ALA A 156 11.45 -8.03 -9.48
C ALA A 156 11.24 -7.93 -11.02
N GLY A 157 12.32 -7.91 -11.81
CA GLY A 157 12.30 -7.95 -13.26
C GLY A 157 12.21 -6.59 -13.95
N PHE A 158 12.55 -5.50 -13.26
CA PHE A 158 12.82 -4.22 -13.94
C PHE A 158 14.20 -4.27 -14.60
N ALA A 159 14.27 -3.90 -15.87
CA ALA A 159 15.52 -3.80 -16.60
C ALA A 159 16.16 -2.42 -16.41
N ALA A 160 17.48 -2.40 -16.18
CA ALA A 160 18.24 -1.16 -16.15
C ALA A 160 18.32 -0.50 -17.53
N THR A 161 18.26 0.82 -17.54
CA THR A 161 18.43 1.69 -18.69
C THR A 161 19.33 2.85 -18.29
N PRO A 162 19.95 3.60 -19.23
CA PRO A 162 20.77 4.76 -18.87
C PRO A 162 20.03 5.86 -18.10
N ARG A 163 18.69 5.89 -18.18
CA ARG A 163 17.85 6.91 -17.53
C ARG A 163 17.15 6.42 -16.27
N GLY A 164 17.28 5.14 -15.91
CA GLY A 164 16.56 4.55 -14.78
C GLY A 164 16.20 3.07 -14.97
N LEU A 165 15.19 2.60 -14.25
CA LEU A 165 14.71 1.22 -14.29
C LEU A 165 13.36 1.11 -14.99
N ARG A 166 13.17 0.09 -15.84
CA ARG A 166 11.96 -0.08 -16.63
C ARG A 166 11.40 -1.49 -16.55
N LYS A 167 10.08 -1.59 -16.42
CA LYS A 167 9.32 -2.82 -16.67
C LYS A 167 8.19 -2.54 -17.67
N ARG A 168 7.84 -3.55 -18.47
CA ARG A 168 6.78 -3.48 -19.48
C ARG A 168 6.03 -4.81 -19.49
N ALA A 169 4.71 -4.76 -19.66
CA ALA A 169 3.87 -5.93 -19.79
C ALA A 169 4.31 -6.78 -20.99
N LEU A 170 4.29 -8.11 -20.81
CA LEU A 170 4.49 -9.02 -21.92
C LEU A 170 3.18 -9.07 -22.72
N HIS A 171 3.10 -8.32 -23.82
CA HIS A 171 2.04 -8.55 -24.79
C HIS A 171 2.36 -9.84 -25.55
N ALA A 172 1.50 -10.84 -25.44
CA ALA A 172 1.52 -11.97 -26.36
C ALA A 172 1.40 -11.41 -27.78
N ARG A 173 2.42 -11.63 -28.62
CA ARG A 173 2.32 -11.31 -30.04
C ARG A 173 1.25 -12.25 -30.62
N GLY A 174 0.08 -11.68 -30.92
CA GLY A 174 -0.91 -12.31 -31.81
C GLY A 174 -0.41 -12.33 -33.24
#